data_AF-A0A949NLL3-F1
#
_entry.id   AF-A0A949NLL3-F1
#
_cell.length_a   1.000
_cell.length_b   1.000
_cell.length_c   1.000
_cell.angle_alpha   90.00
_cell.angle_beta   90.00
_cell.angle_gamma   90.00
#
_symmetry.space_group_name_H-M   'P 1'
#
loop_
_entity.id
_entity.type
_entity.pdbx_description
1 polymer ?
#
loop_
_entity_poly.entity_id
_entity_poly.type
_entity_poly.pdbx_seq_one_letter_code
_entity_poly.pdbx_strand_id
1 'polypeptide(L)'
;MLGLSWGFSVPAGATDAVFKPCAACHEIGSGARHKVGPHLDGLFGRTAGSLDDFRYSDGMRAAGEAGLVWSAETLDEYLQRPRDFIKGNRMSFRGMPDAQDRAALLDWIETATQQAPAEDPLSSEAPADGLVRNFADIVMQIDGDPEYGEYLAGECVTCHQASGHADGIPSIVGLPKDYFVTSMFEYRTNVRSNEVMKLRVANLANDEIAALAAYFSSLDPQ
;
A
#
# COMPACT_ATOMS: atom_id res chain seq x y z
N MET A 1 45.46 -13.45 9.77
CA MET A 1 44.01 -13.64 9.99
C MET A 1 43.29 -13.17 8.74
N LEU A 2 42.81 -14.11 7.94
CA LEU A 2 42.10 -13.86 6.67
C LEU A 2 40.67 -13.40 6.99
N GLY A 3 40.37 -12.12 6.79
CA GLY A 3 39.01 -11.61 6.81
C GLY A 3 38.42 -11.64 5.41
N LEU A 4 37.69 -12.71 5.06
CA LEU A 4 36.82 -12.70 3.88
C LEU A 4 35.61 -11.81 4.18
N SER A 5 35.65 -10.59 3.65
CA SER A 5 34.46 -9.73 3.59
C SER A 5 33.58 -10.22 2.45
N TRP A 6 32.54 -10.99 2.77
CA TRP A 6 31.42 -11.22 1.87
C TRP A 6 30.45 -10.05 2.03
N GLY A 7 30.67 -8.99 1.25
CA GLY A 7 29.73 -7.89 1.08
C GLY A 7 29.03 -8.05 -0.25
N PHE A 8 27.81 -8.59 -0.20
CA PHE A 8 26.91 -8.76 -1.34
C PHE A 8 26.67 -7.41 -2.03
N SER A 9 26.99 -7.34 -3.32
CA SER A 9 26.49 -6.26 -4.17
C SER A 9 25.05 -6.61 -4.51
N VAL A 10 24.09 -5.84 -4.03
CA VAL A 10 22.70 -5.88 -4.55
C VAL A 10 22.78 -5.31 -5.97
N PRO A 11 22.54 -6.09 -7.03
CA PRO A 11 22.61 -5.56 -8.38
C PRO A 11 21.49 -4.52 -8.54
N ALA A 12 21.89 -3.29 -8.84
CA ALA A 12 20.97 -2.23 -9.21
C ALA A 12 20.28 -2.59 -10.54
N GLY A 13 18.95 -2.44 -10.58
CA GLY A 13 18.14 -2.51 -11.78
C GLY A 13 17.49 -3.88 -12.01
N ALA A 14 16.36 -4.12 -11.34
CA ALA A 14 15.44 -5.12 -11.83
C ALA A 14 15.02 -4.73 -13.25
N THR A 15 15.24 -5.63 -14.20
CA THR A 15 14.90 -5.41 -15.61
C THR A 15 13.52 -6.00 -15.88
N ASP A 16 12.82 -5.56 -16.93
CA ASP A 16 11.53 -6.12 -17.35
C ASP A 16 11.55 -7.64 -17.54
N ALA A 17 12.74 -8.25 -17.65
CA ALA A 17 12.92 -9.69 -17.68
C ALA A 17 12.37 -10.40 -16.43
N VAL A 18 12.44 -9.77 -15.24
CA VAL A 18 11.96 -10.38 -13.99
C VAL A 18 10.44 -10.56 -14.00
N PHE A 19 9.72 -9.70 -14.72
CA PHE A 19 8.26 -9.75 -14.84
C PHE A 19 7.75 -10.71 -15.93
N LYS A 20 8.64 -11.22 -16.81
CA LYS A 20 8.25 -12.13 -17.90
C LYS A 20 7.36 -13.31 -17.48
N PRO A 21 7.56 -13.96 -16.31
CA PRO A 21 6.68 -15.04 -15.86
C PRO A 21 5.23 -14.59 -15.58
N CYS A 22 5.03 -13.30 -15.31
CA CYS A 22 3.74 -12.71 -14.92
C CYS A 22 3.00 -12.11 -16.14
N ALA A 23 3.74 -11.58 -17.12
CA ALA A 23 3.23 -10.80 -18.25
C ALA A 23 2.21 -11.52 -19.15
N ALA A 24 2.23 -12.86 -19.17
CA ALA A 24 1.25 -13.67 -19.90
C ALA A 24 -0.16 -13.58 -19.28
N CYS A 25 -0.24 -13.42 -17.95
CA CYS A 25 -1.49 -13.44 -17.21
C CYS A 25 -1.88 -12.08 -16.65
N HIS A 26 -0.94 -11.15 -16.53
CA HIS A 26 -1.16 -9.86 -15.88
C HIS A 26 -0.69 -8.71 -16.78
N GLU A 27 -1.38 -7.58 -16.70
CA GLU A 27 -0.90 -6.27 -17.16
C GLU A 27 -0.63 -5.38 -15.93
N ILE A 28 0.26 -4.40 -16.10
CA ILE A 28 0.71 -3.48 -15.05
C ILE A 28 0.94 -2.09 -15.64
N GLY A 29 0.73 -1.05 -14.83
CA GLY A 29 0.82 0.36 -15.21
C GLY A 29 -0.52 0.99 -15.62
N SER A 30 -0.48 2.28 -15.93
CA SER A 30 -1.68 3.06 -16.28
C SER A 30 -2.50 2.40 -17.38
N GLY A 31 -3.80 2.23 -17.14
CA GLY A 31 -4.73 1.63 -18.09
C GLY A 31 -4.56 0.11 -18.27
N ALA A 32 -3.83 -0.56 -17.38
CA ALA A 32 -3.68 -2.01 -17.40
C ALA A 32 -5.04 -2.71 -17.29
N ARG A 33 -5.25 -3.72 -18.14
CA ARG A 33 -6.49 -4.50 -18.16
C ARG A 33 -6.30 -5.85 -17.49
N HIS A 34 -7.42 -6.43 -17.09
CA HIS A 34 -7.47 -7.84 -16.74
C HIS A 34 -7.13 -8.72 -17.94
N LYS A 35 -6.37 -9.78 -17.69
CA LYS A 35 -6.11 -10.87 -18.62
C LYS A 35 -6.62 -12.17 -17.99
N VAL A 36 -5.78 -13.21 -17.94
CA VAL A 36 -6.05 -14.43 -17.19
C VAL A 36 -6.12 -14.14 -15.69
N GLY A 37 -5.29 -13.21 -15.22
CA GLY A 37 -5.30 -12.67 -13.86
C GLY A 37 -5.72 -11.19 -13.83
N PRO A 38 -5.92 -10.63 -12.62
CA PRO A 38 -6.24 -9.23 -12.44
C PRO A 38 -5.09 -8.33 -12.91
N HIS A 39 -5.35 -7.04 -13.14
CA HIS A 39 -4.26 -6.10 -13.39
C HIS A 39 -3.46 -5.88 -12.08
N LEU A 40 -2.20 -5.51 -12.23
CA LEU A 40 -1.28 -5.27 -11.11
C LEU A 40 -0.98 -3.79 -10.92
N ASP A 41 -1.63 -2.90 -11.68
CA ASP A 41 -1.60 -1.47 -11.41
C ASP A 41 -2.14 -1.17 -10.00
N GLY A 42 -1.46 -0.33 -9.23
CA GLY A 42 -1.81 -0.04 -7.83
C GLY A 42 -1.87 -1.28 -6.92
N LEU A 43 -0.97 -2.25 -7.08
CA LEU A 43 -1.00 -3.50 -6.31
C LEU A 43 -0.68 -3.29 -4.82
N PHE A 44 0.33 -2.48 -4.49
CA PHE A 44 0.76 -2.26 -3.12
C PHE A 44 -0.29 -1.49 -2.32
N GLY A 45 -0.62 -1.98 -1.13
CA GLY A 45 -1.68 -1.47 -0.26
C GLY A 45 -3.10 -1.90 -0.65
N ARG A 46 -3.28 -2.62 -1.77
CA ARG A 46 -4.60 -3.11 -2.19
C ARG A 46 -5.00 -4.35 -1.39
N THR A 47 -6.26 -4.41 -0.98
CA THR A 47 -6.85 -5.62 -0.39
C THR A 47 -6.86 -6.77 -1.38
N ALA A 48 -6.54 -7.98 -0.93
CA ALA A 48 -6.56 -9.16 -1.77
C ALA A 48 -7.97 -9.42 -2.32
N GLY A 49 -8.09 -9.72 -3.61
CA GLY A 49 -9.39 -10.08 -4.20
C GLY A 49 -10.43 -8.96 -4.27
N SER A 50 -10.04 -7.68 -4.22
CA SER A 50 -10.96 -6.55 -4.06
C SER A 50 -11.32 -5.79 -5.34
N LEU A 51 -10.85 -6.21 -6.52
CA LEU A 51 -11.25 -5.58 -7.78
C LEU A 51 -12.60 -6.12 -8.22
N ASP A 52 -13.63 -5.28 -8.18
CA ASP A 52 -15.03 -5.67 -8.41
C ASP A 52 -15.31 -6.17 -9.84
N ASP A 53 -14.48 -5.75 -10.80
CA ASP A 53 -14.54 -6.13 -12.21
C ASP A 53 -13.72 -7.38 -12.56
N PHE A 54 -13.05 -8.00 -11.57
CA PHE A 54 -12.34 -9.27 -11.75
C PHE A 54 -12.96 -10.42 -10.94
N ARG A 55 -13.19 -11.56 -11.60
CA ARG A 55 -13.71 -12.75 -10.93
C ARG A 55 -12.61 -13.54 -10.21
N TYR A 56 -12.41 -13.25 -8.93
CA TYR A 56 -11.48 -13.98 -8.07
C TYR A 56 -11.92 -15.41 -7.73
N SER A 57 -10.97 -16.20 -7.24
CA SER A 57 -11.26 -17.46 -6.54
C SER A 57 -11.85 -17.20 -5.16
N ASP A 58 -12.70 -18.09 -4.68
CA ASP A 58 -13.33 -17.96 -3.35
C ASP A 58 -12.29 -17.80 -2.22
N GLY A 59 -11.18 -18.54 -2.29
CA GLY A 59 -10.08 -18.41 -1.32
C GLY A 59 -9.38 -17.06 -1.33
N MET A 60 -9.25 -16.42 -2.51
CA MET A 60 -8.63 -15.10 -2.63
C MET A 60 -9.55 -14.01 -2.08
N ARG A 61 -10.85 -14.08 -2.39
CA ARG A 61 -11.85 -13.17 -1.82
C ARG A 61 -11.94 -13.31 -0.30
N ALA A 62 -12.01 -14.54 0.20
CA ALA A 62 -12.05 -14.80 1.64
C ALA A 62 -10.77 -14.31 2.36
N ALA A 63 -9.60 -14.40 1.74
CA ALA A 63 -8.37 -13.85 2.31
C ALA A 63 -8.44 -12.32 2.43
N GLY A 64 -8.96 -11.62 1.42
CA GLY A 64 -9.20 -10.17 1.49
C GLY A 64 -10.21 -9.78 2.56
N GLU A 65 -11.33 -10.49 2.64
CA GLU A 65 -12.37 -10.31 3.68
C GLU A 65 -11.80 -10.54 5.09
N ALA A 66 -10.82 -11.42 5.23
CA ALA A 66 -10.08 -11.65 6.47
C ALA A 66 -8.96 -10.64 6.74
N GLY A 67 -8.81 -9.60 5.91
CA GLY A 67 -7.88 -8.50 6.11
C GLY A 67 -6.53 -8.62 5.38
N LEU A 68 -6.37 -9.56 4.45
CA LEU A 68 -5.12 -9.64 3.67
C LEU A 68 -4.97 -8.42 2.75
N VAL A 69 -3.89 -7.66 2.99
CA VAL A 69 -3.47 -6.52 2.16
C VAL A 69 -2.12 -6.85 1.51
N TRP A 70 -1.95 -6.45 0.25
CA TRP A 70 -0.70 -6.64 -0.47
C TRP A 70 0.36 -5.62 -0.03
N SER A 71 1.36 -6.09 0.71
CA SER A 71 2.60 -5.37 1.02
C SER A 71 3.78 -6.12 0.40
N ALA A 72 4.99 -5.58 0.50
CA ALA A 72 6.19 -6.30 0.07
C ALA A 72 6.33 -7.64 0.79
N GLU A 73 6.04 -7.67 2.09
CA GLU A 73 6.10 -8.85 2.95
C GLU A 73 5.05 -9.89 2.56
N THR A 74 3.78 -9.50 2.44
CA THR A 74 2.72 -10.46 2.10
C THR A 74 2.83 -10.96 0.66
N LEU A 75 3.32 -10.13 -0.26
CA LEU A 75 3.62 -10.56 -1.62
C LEU A 75 4.83 -11.49 -1.68
N ASP A 76 5.88 -11.29 -0.88
CA ASP A 76 7.03 -12.20 -0.82
C ASP A 76 6.58 -13.62 -0.43
N GLU A 77 5.82 -13.72 0.66
CA GLU A 77 5.29 -15.01 1.15
C GLU A 77 4.33 -15.65 0.14
N TYR A 78 3.41 -14.85 -0.43
CA TYR A 78 2.47 -15.33 -1.42
C TYR A 78 3.17 -15.82 -2.70
N LEU A 79 4.14 -15.07 -3.21
CA LEU A 79 4.88 -15.42 -4.43
C LEU A 79 5.80 -16.61 -4.22
N GLN A 80 6.24 -16.90 -2.99
CA GLN A 80 7.01 -18.11 -2.70
C GLN A 80 6.22 -19.36 -3.08
N ARG A 81 4.97 -19.49 -2.59
CA ARG A 81 4.04 -20.60 -2.92
C ARG A 81 2.56 -20.18 -2.84
N PRO A 82 1.97 -19.67 -3.94
CA PRO A 82 0.63 -19.06 -3.90
C PRO A 82 -0.52 -19.98 -3.48
N ARG A 83 -0.43 -21.27 -3.82
CA ARG A 83 -1.46 -22.26 -3.48
C ARG A 83 -1.34 -22.77 -2.03
N ASP A 84 -0.17 -22.62 -1.44
CA ASP A 84 0.05 -22.98 -0.05
C ASP A 84 -0.41 -21.83 0.85
N PHE A 85 -0.09 -20.59 0.47
CA PHE A 85 -0.46 -19.36 1.17
C PHE A 85 -1.98 -19.13 1.18
N ILE A 86 -2.65 -19.20 0.02
CA ILE A 86 -4.12 -19.08 -0.06
C ILE A 86 -4.72 -20.39 -0.58
N LYS A 87 -5.42 -21.10 0.30
CA LYS A 87 -6.14 -22.32 -0.07
C LYS A 87 -7.26 -22.00 -1.06
N GLY A 88 -7.36 -22.77 -2.14
CA GLY A 88 -8.35 -22.56 -3.20
C GLY A 88 -8.00 -21.43 -4.19
N ASN A 89 -6.79 -20.85 -4.09
CA ASN A 89 -6.31 -19.88 -5.07
C ASN A 89 -6.26 -20.46 -6.50
N ARG A 90 -6.77 -19.69 -7.47
CA ARG A 90 -6.79 -20.07 -8.90
C ARG A 90 -5.56 -19.63 -9.68
N MET A 91 -4.67 -18.82 -9.11
CA MET A 91 -3.42 -18.45 -9.78
C MET A 91 -2.57 -19.71 -10.01
N SER A 92 -2.31 -20.06 -11.27
CA SER A 92 -1.59 -21.29 -11.65
C SER A 92 -0.06 -21.16 -11.55
N PHE A 93 0.42 -20.07 -10.98
CA PHE A 93 1.85 -19.83 -10.79
C PHE A 93 2.43 -20.87 -9.84
N ARG A 94 3.57 -21.46 -10.22
CA ARG A 94 4.25 -22.50 -9.42
C ARG A 94 4.91 -21.95 -8.15
N GLY A 95 5.08 -20.65 -8.06
CA GLY A 95 5.86 -19.99 -7.02
C GLY A 95 7.28 -19.66 -7.48
N MET A 96 7.91 -18.75 -6.75
CA MET A 96 9.26 -18.24 -6.95
C MET A 96 10.05 -18.51 -5.67
N PRO A 97 10.71 -19.68 -5.53
CA PRO A 97 11.30 -20.10 -4.25
C PRO A 97 12.54 -19.29 -3.87
N ASP A 98 13.27 -18.78 -4.85
CA ASP A 98 14.43 -17.92 -4.65
C ASP A 98 13.99 -16.55 -4.10
N ALA A 99 14.58 -16.13 -2.98
CA ALA A 99 14.18 -14.91 -2.30
C ALA A 99 14.70 -13.65 -3.01
N GLN A 100 15.85 -13.74 -3.68
CA GLN A 100 16.46 -12.65 -4.42
C GLN A 100 15.65 -12.36 -5.69
N ASP A 101 15.19 -13.40 -6.38
CA ASP A 101 14.28 -13.24 -7.52
C ASP A 101 12.95 -12.58 -7.11
N ARG A 102 12.40 -12.97 -5.95
CA ARG A 102 11.17 -12.34 -5.43
C ARG A 102 11.39 -10.87 -5.08
N ALA A 103 12.46 -10.57 -4.35
CA ALA A 103 12.80 -9.19 -4.01
C ALA A 103 12.96 -8.32 -5.27
N ALA A 104 13.70 -8.81 -6.28
CA ALA A 104 13.86 -8.11 -7.55
C ALA A 104 12.53 -7.92 -8.31
N LEU A 105 11.62 -8.90 -8.26
CA LEU A 105 10.29 -8.78 -8.85
C LEU A 105 9.44 -7.73 -8.13
N LEU A 106 9.46 -7.73 -6.79
CA LEU A 106 8.68 -6.79 -5.98
C LEU A 106 9.16 -5.35 -6.19
N ASP A 107 10.47 -5.10 -6.16
CA ASP A 107 11.06 -3.78 -6.45
C ASP A 107 10.66 -3.28 -7.85
N TRP A 108 10.66 -4.19 -8.83
CA TRP A 108 10.24 -3.85 -10.20
C TRP A 108 8.76 -3.53 -10.28
N ILE A 109 7.89 -4.34 -9.66
CA ILE A 109 6.43 -4.10 -9.66
C ILE A 109 6.14 -2.76 -8.97
N GLU A 110 6.77 -2.48 -7.84
CA GLU A 110 6.59 -1.23 -7.10
C GLU A 110 6.93 -0.03 -8.00
N THR A 111 8.11 -0.07 -8.63
CA THR A 111 8.55 0.95 -9.59
C THR A 111 7.59 1.07 -10.78
N ALA A 112 7.16 -0.05 -11.37
CA ALA A 112 6.26 -0.07 -12.51
C ALA A 112 4.85 0.46 -12.19
N THR A 113 4.40 0.31 -10.94
CA THR A 113 3.15 0.93 -10.46
C THR A 113 3.30 2.42 -10.11
N GLN A 114 4.53 2.91 -9.89
CA GLN A 114 4.84 4.32 -9.66
C GLN A 114 5.18 5.09 -10.94
N GLN A 115 5.56 4.41 -12.03
CA GLN A 115 5.99 4.99 -13.31
C GLN A 115 4.90 5.10 -14.39
N ALA A 116 3.63 4.87 -14.04
CA ALA A 116 2.51 5.40 -14.81
C ALA A 116 2.66 6.94 -14.90
N PRO A 117 2.62 7.57 -16.09
CA PRO A 117 3.00 8.97 -16.23
C PRO A 117 2.17 9.84 -15.28
N ALA A 118 2.87 10.64 -14.48
CA ALA A 118 2.29 11.74 -13.74
C ALA A 118 1.64 12.68 -14.76
N GLU A 119 0.33 12.62 -14.89
CA GLU A 119 -0.42 13.66 -15.58
C GLU A 119 -0.55 14.86 -14.64
N ASP A 120 -0.32 16.03 -15.23
CA ASP A 120 -0.24 17.37 -14.69
C ASP A 120 -1.30 17.69 -13.60
N PRO A 121 -0.91 18.11 -12.38
CA PRO A 121 -1.83 18.40 -11.27
C PRO A 121 -2.75 19.62 -11.51
N LEU A 122 -2.73 20.24 -12.69
CA LEU A 122 -3.55 21.41 -13.00
C LEU A 122 -4.56 21.26 -14.16
N SER A 123 -4.77 20.05 -14.71
CA SER A 123 -5.78 19.85 -15.77
C SER A 123 -7.07 19.24 -15.22
N SER A 124 -7.92 20.08 -14.63
CA SER A 124 -9.26 19.71 -14.18
C SER A 124 -10.22 19.53 -15.37
N GLU A 125 -10.66 18.30 -15.64
CA GLU A 125 -12.05 17.97 -16.01
C GLU A 125 -12.38 16.55 -15.54
N ALA A 126 -13.26 16.42 -14.54
CA ALA A 126 -13.72 15.14 -14.00
C ALA A 126 -14.94 14.61 -14.76
N PRO A 127 -15.07 13.29 -15.03
CA PRO A 127 -16.37 12.71 -15.31
C PRO A 127 -17.05 12.30 -14.00
N ALA A 128 -18.28 12.79 -13.88
CA ALA A 128 -19.26 12.51 -12.85
C ALA A 128 -19.77 11.06 -12.94
N ASP A 129 -19.10 10.15 -12.24
CA ASP A 129 -19.66 8.84 -11.87
C ASP A 129 -18.87 8.27 -10.70
N GLY A 130 -19.28 8.66 -9.48
CA GLY A 130 -19.94 7.72 -8.56
C GLY A 130 -19.23 6.48 -8.04
N LEU A 131 -18.02 6.12 -8.47
CA LEU A 131 -17.29 4.97 -7.92
C LEU A 131 -15.86 5.33 -7.49
N VAL A 132 -15.68 5.37 -6.17
CA VAL A 132 -14.47 5.16 -5.35
C VAL A 132 -13.30 4.57 -6.14
N ARG A 133 -12.19 5.30 -6.29
CA ARG A 133 -11.06 4.93 -7.18
C ARG A 133 -9.77 4.60 -6.46
N ASN A 134 -9.65 4.82 -5.16
CA ASN A 134 -8.43 4.49 -4.41
C ASN A 134 -8.70 4.04 -2.95
N PHE A 135 -7.68 3.49 -2.31
CA PHE A 135 -7.76 2.99 -0.93
C PHE A 135 -8.09 4.10 0.09
N ALA A 136 -7.63 5.32 -0.13
CA ALA A 136 -7.98 6.45 0.73
C ALA A 136 -9.49 6.74 0.67
N ASP A 137 -10.13 6.59 -0.49
CA ASP A 137 -11.57 6.73 -0.64
C ASP A 137 -12.36 5.69 0.17
N ILE A 138 -11.83 4.47 0.35
CA ILE A 138 -12.42 3.42 1.20
C ILE A 138 -12.35 3.83 2.67
N VAL A 139 -11.17 4.29 3.13
CA VAL A 139 -10.97 4.72 4.52
C VAL A 139 -11.80 5.99 4.83
N MET A 140 -11.95 6.88 3.86
CA MET A 140 -12.78 8.08 3.98
C MET A 140 -14.29 7.79 4.08
N GLN A 141 -14.72 6.56 3.77
CA GLN A 141 -16.10 6.10 3.98
C GLN A 141 -16.32 5.45 5.35
N ILE A 142 -15.25 5.18 6.11
CA ILE A 142 -15.34 4.67 7.46
C ILE A 142 -15.71 5.85 8.37
N ASP A 143 -16.79 5.70 9.13
CA ASP A 143 -17.14 6.66 10.18
C ASP A 143 -16.16 6.49 11.35
N GLY A 144 -15.12 7.32 11.38
CA GLY A 144 -14.06 7.24 12.38
C GLY A 144 -14.53 7.74 13.74
N ASP A 145 -14.32 6.94 14.79
CA ASP A 145 -14.60 7.30 16.18
C ASP A 145 -13.54 8.28 16.71
N PRO A 146 -13.87 9.56 16.97
CA PRO A 146 -12.90 10.54 17.43
C PRO A 146 -12.41 10.30 18.86
N GLU A 147 -13.20 9.65 19.73
CA GLU A 147 -12.75 9.31 21.09
C GLU A 147 -11.71 8.18 21.04
N TYR A 148 -11.91 7.20 20.17
CA TYR A 148 -10.89 6.18 19.91
C TYR A 148 -9.65 6.77 19.22
N GLY A 149 -9.85 7.72 18.31
CA GLY A 149 -8.78 8.48 17.69
C GLY A 149 -7.93 9.25 18.69
N GLU A 150 -8.54 9.87 19.69
CA GLU A 150 -7.84 10.55 20.79
C GLU A 150 -6.97 9.57 21.59
N TYR A 151 -7.51 8.39 21.91
CA TYR A 151 -6.77 7.35 22.62
C TYR A 151 -5.51 6.91 21.84
N LEU A 152 -5.65 6.64 20.54
CA LEU A 152 -4.54 6.25 19.66
C LEU A 152 -3.53 7.38 19.45
N ALA A 153 -3.99 8.64 19.44
CA ALA A 153 -3.17 9.81 19.20
C ALA A 153 -2.06 10.01 20.23
N GLY A 154 -2.18 9.42 21.43
CA GLY A 154 -1.14 9.46 22.46
C GLY A 154 0.25 9.07 21.96
N GLU A 155 0.31 8.10 21.04
CA GLU A 155 1.54 7.63 20.42
C GLU A 155 2.11 8.60 19.38
N CYS A 156 1.23 9.29 18.65
CA CYS A 156 1.57 10.28 17.63
C CYS A 156 2.12 11.56 18.27
N VAL A 157 1.53 11.98 19.40
CA VAL A 157 1.89 13.24 20.06
C VAL A 157 3.20 13.20 20.85
N THR A 158 3.85 12.03 20.91
CA THR A 158 5.23 11.90 21.38
C THR A 158 6.22 12.66 20.50
N CYS A 159 5.86 12.87 19.23
CA CYS A 159 6.67 13.56 18.23
C CYS A 159 5.93 14.77 17.64
N HIS A 160 4.68 14.59 17.25
CA HIS A 160 3.86 15.65 16.68
C HIS A 160 3.22 16.49 17.78
N GLN A 161 3.58 17.76 17.89
CA GLN A 161 3.14 18.57 19.02
C GLN A 161 1.60 18.70 19.03
N ALA A 162 0.97 18.38 20.16
CA ALA A 162 -0.49 18.49 20.34
C ALA A 162 -1.01 19.93 20.21
N SER A 163 -0.14 20.93 20.37
CA SER A 163 -0.45 22.34 20.11
C SER A 163 -0.58 22.66 18.61
N GLY A 164 -0.11 21.77 17.73
CA GLY A 164 0.03 22.04 16.31
C GLY A 164 1.27 22.86 15.96
N HIS A 165 2.18 23.08 16.92
CA HIS A 165 3.47 23.70 16.64
C HIS A 165 4.36 22.78 15.80
N ALA A 166 5.06 23.34 14.81
CA ALA A 166 5.98 22.61 13.96
C ALA A 166 7.42 23.08 14.20
N ASP A 167 8.25 22.22 14.79
CA ASP A 167 9.69 22.42 14.95
C ASP A 167 10.43 21.12 14.59
N GLY A 168 10.92 21.04 13.35
CA GLY A 168 11.54 19.83 12.78
C GLY A 168 10.57 18.66 12.50
N ILE A 169 9.47 18.55 13.25
CA ILE A 169 8.40 17.56 13.08
C ILE A 169 7.12 18.31 12.68
N PRO A 170 6.46 17.93 11.56
CA PRO A 170 5.33 18.67 11.03
C PRO A 170 4.11 18.55 11.95
N SER A 171 3.26 19.58 11.95
CA SER A 171 1.97 19.54 12.61
C SER A 171 1.04 18.55 11.92
N ILE A 172 0.27 17.82 12.73
CA ILE A 172 -0.85 16.98 12.27
C ILE A 172 -2.21 17.45 12.79
N VAL A 173 -2.20 18.51 13.61
CA VAL A 173 -3.40 19.10 14.22
C VAL A 173 -4.13 19.93 13.17
N GLY A 174 -5.45 19.73 13.04
CA GLY A 174 -6.30 20.45 12.10
C GLY A 174 -6.07 20.08 10.64
N LEU A 175 -5.33 18.99 10.36
CA LEU A 175 -5.15 18.53 8.99
C LEU A 175 -6.49 18.06 8.40
N PRO A 176 -6.76 18.37 7.11
CA PRO A 176 -7.90 17.79 6.42
C PRO A 176 -7.90 16.26 6.51
N LYS A 177 -9.08 15.66 6.75
CA LYS A 177 -9.21 14.20 6.92
C LYS A 177 -8.64 13.42 5.74
N ASP A 178 -8.97 13.86 4.53
CA ASP A 178 -8.50 13.28 3.27
C ASP A 178 -6.98 13.33 3.17
N TYR A 179 -6.38 14.47 3.50
CA TYR A 179 -4.93 14.64 3.49
C TYR A 179 -4.24 13.74 4.52
N PHE A 180 -4.81 13.63 5.73
CA PHE A 180 -4.28 12.77 6.78
C PHE A 180 -4.33 11.29 6.38
N VAL A 181 -5.50 10.81 5.97
CA VAL A 181 -5.73 9.42 5.54
C VAL A 181 -4.80 9.06 4.39
N THR A 182 -4.70 9.93 3.38
CA THR A 182 -3.81 9.74 2.23
C THR A 182 -2.36 9.69 2.68
N SER A 183 -1.92 10.60 3.53
CA SER A 183 -0.53 10.64 4.03
C SER A 183 -0.18 9.38 4.84
N MET A 184 -1.09 8.89 5.71
CA MET A 184 -0.85 7.67 6.47
C MET A 184 -0.71 6.46 5.54
N PHE A 185 -1.54 6.39 4.51
CA PHE A 185 -1.42 5.34 3.50
C PHE A 185 -0.10 5.45 2.73
N GLU A 186 0.26 6.64 2.25
CA GLU A 186 1.49 6.88 1.51
C GLU A 186 2.73 6.52 2.33
N TYR A 187 2.75 6.81 3.63
CA TYR A 187 3.85 6.38 4.51
C TYR A 187 3.88 4.86 4.70
N ARG A 188 2.71 4.22 4.80
CA ARG A 188 2.59 2.77 5.00
C ARG A 188 3.05 1.99 3.78
N THR A 189 2.73 2.50 2.59
CA THR A 189 3.10 1.92 1.30
C THR A 189 4.39 2.49 0.73
N ASN A 190 5.08 3.34 1.50
CA ASN A 190 6.34 3.98 1.12
C ASN A 190 6.29 4.89 -0.14
N VAL A 191 5.09 5.21 -0.63
CA VAL A 191 4.87 6.26 -1.66
C VAL A 191 5.38 7.61 -1.17
N ARG A 192 5.16 7.90 0.12
CA ARG A 192 5.81 9.01 0.83
C ARG A 192 6.87 8.41 1.75
N SER A 193 8.13 8.61 1.40
CA SER A 193 9.23 7.99 2.15
C SER A 193 9.56 8.78 3.41
N ASN A 194 9.49 8.10 4.56
CA ASN A 194 10.04 8.54 5.83
C ASN A 194 10.09 7.32 6.76
N GLU A 195 11.29 6.87 7.12
CA GLU A 195 11.46 5.64 7.91
C GLU A 195 10.77 5.68 9.27
N VAL A 196 10.77 6.85 9.93
CA VAL A 196 10.09 7.02 11.23
C VAL A 196 8.59 6.84 11.04
N MET A 197 8.00 7.56 10.10
CA MET A 197 6.55 7.49 9.86
C MET A 197 6.11 6.14 9.33
N LYS A 198 6.90 5.50 8.46
CA LYS A 198 6.63 4.13 7.99
C LYS A 198 6.48 3.16 9.16
N LEU A 199 7.40 3.21 10.14
CA LEU A 199 7.31 2.39 11.35
C LEU A 199 6.11 2.74 12.22
N ARG A 200 5.70 4.02 12.28
CA ARG A 200 4.51 4.43 13.05
C ARG A 200 3.21 3.91 12.43
N VAL A 201 3.10 3.91 11.10
CA VAL A 201 1.84 3.61 10.40
C VAL A 201 1.72 2.15 9.94
N ALA A 202 2.83 1.39 9.94
CA ALA A 202 2.85 0.01 9.45
C ALA A 202 1.83 -0.92 10.14
N ASN A 203 1.55 -0.67 11.43
CA ASN A 203 0.65 -1.51 12.22
C ASN A 203 -0.75 -0.92 12.40
N LEU A 204 -1.06 0.24 11.80
CA LEU A 204 -2.39 0.83 11.91
C LEU A 204 -3.38 0.17 10.95
N ALA A 205 -4.49 -0.28 11.52
CA ALA A 205 -5.67 -0.72 10.78
C ALA A 205 -6.43 0.47 10.18
N ASN A 206 -7.36 0.19 9.27
CA ASN A 206 -8.03 1.23 8.49
C ASN A 206 -9.02 2.05 9.33
N ASP A 207 -9.71 1.39 10.26
CA ASP A 207 -10.56 2.01 11.26
C ASP A 207 -9.76 2.86 12.24
N GLU A 208 -8.56 2.42 12.63
CA GLU A 208 -7.63 3.22 13.44
C GLU A 208 -7.16 4.48 12.71
N ILE A 209 -6.83 4.37 11.41
CA ILE A 209 -6.49 5.55 10.58
C ILE A 209 -7.69 6.49 10.44
N ALA A 210 -8.90 5.97 10.24
CA ALA A 210 -10.12 6.76 10.16
C ALA A 210 -10.42 7.48 11.49
N ALA A 211 -10.25 6.80 12.63
CA ALA A 211 -10.41 7.35 13.96
C ALA A 211 -9.39 8.47 14.25
N LEU A 212 -8.10 8.24 13.95
CA LEU A 212 -7.05 9.26 14.06
C LEU A 212 -7.32 10.48 13.16
N ALA A 213 -7.77 10.26 11.92
CA ALA A 213 -8.16 11.34 11.01
C ALA A 213 -9.37 12.12 11.56
N ALA A 214 -10.38 11.41 12.09
CA ALA A 214 -11.55 12.03 12.71
C ALA A 214 -11.15 12.93 13.89
N TYR A 215 -10.25 12.44 14.75
CA TYR A 215 -9.73 13.18 15.89
C TYR A 215 -8.88 14.39 15.46
N PHE A 216 -7.77 14.19 14.74
CA PHE A 216 -6.82 15.26 14.44
C PHE A 216 -7.41 16.38 13.58
N SER A 217 -8.32 16.06 12.65
CA SER A 217 -9.01 17.08 11.85
C SER A 217 -10.01 17.92 12.64
N SER A 218 -10.44 17.45 13.81
CA SER A 218 -11.37 18.18 14.67
C SER A 218 -10.67 19.19 15.59
N LEU A 219 -9.34 19.14 15.67
CA LEU A 219 -8.55 20.00 16.54
C LEU A 219 -8.15 21.29 15.83
N ASP A 220 -8.20 22.40 16.57
CA ASP A 220 -7.63 23.67 16.15
C ASP A 220 -6.18 23.83 16.65
N PRO A 221 -5.23 24.32 15.82
CA PRO A 221 -3.90 24.70 16.28
C PRO A 221 -4.00 25.81 17.36
N GLN A 222 -3.19 25.70 18.42
CA GLN A 222 -3.19 26.60 19.58
C GLN A 222 -2.01 27.57 19.59
#